data_AF-A0A939AW31-F1
#
_entry.id   AF-A0A939AW31-F1
#
_cell.length_a   1.000
_cell.length_b   1.000
_cell.length_c   1.000
_cell.angle_alpha   90.00
_cell.angle_beta   90.00
_cell.angle_gamma   90.00
#
_symmetry.space_group_name_H-M   'P 1'
#
loop_
_entity.id
_entity.type
_entity.pdbx_description
1 polymer ?
#
loop_
_entity_poly.entity_id
_entity_poly.type
_entity_poly.pdbx_seq_one_letter_code
_entity_poly.pdbx_strand_id
1 'polypeptide(L)' 'MLHRHLTHQQFTLAAIDDVIARSKRRDWAELRRVALQDRLMLEKVLRVCQAHVAGPYAQRYHFWKHYAKRHLA' A
#
# COMPACT_ATOMS: atom_id res chain seq x y z
N MET A 1 -9.50 -20.23 -0.14
CA MET A 1 -8.10 -19.91 -0.51
C MET A 1 -7.50 -19.08 0.60
N LEU A 2 -6.44 -19.59 1.24
CA LEU A 2 -5.77 -18.97 2.38
C LEU A 2 -5.18 -17.61 1.97
N HIS A 3 -5.51 -16.56 2.72
CA HIS A 3 -4.94 -15.22 2.63
C HIS A 3 -3.45 -15.26 3.04
N ARG A 4 -2.59 -15.73 2.15
CA ARG A 4 -1.16 -16.02 2.42
C ARG A 4 -0.24 -14.79 2.43
N HIS A 5 -0.78 -13.57 2.39
CA HIS A 5 0.02 -12.35 2.17
C HIS A 5 0.18 -11.45 3.40
N LEU A 6 -0.39 -11.81 4.55
CA LEU A 6 -0.48 -10.89 5.69
C LEU A 6 0.04 -11.48 7.01
N THR A 7 0.74 -12.62 6.96
CA THR A 7 1.64 -12.98 8.05
C THR A 7 2.80 -11.97 8.03
N HIS A 8 3.09 -11.39 9.19
CA HIS A 8 4.04 -10.32 9.49
C HIS A 8 5.47 -10.40 8.87
N GLN A 9 5.77 -11.42 8.07
CA GLN A 9 7.08 -11.75 7.53
C GLN A 9 7.35 -11.37 6.07
N GLN A 10 6.52 -10.56 5.39
CA GLN A 10 6.98 -9.57 4.39
C GLN A 10 5.77 -9.02 3.61
N PHE A 11 5.32 -7.83 3.98
CA PHE A 11 4.75 -6.93 2.97
C PHE A 11 5.87 -6.55 2.00
N THR A 12 6.10 -7.40 1.00
CA THR A 12 6.96 -7.09 -0.14
C THR A 12 6.31 -5.98 -0.95
N LEU A 13 7.11 -5.27 -1.76
CA LEU A 13 6.59 -4.23 -2.63
C LEU A 13 5.51 -4.78 -3.58
N ALA A 14 5.68 -6.01 -4.08
CA ALA A 14 4.70 -6.68 -4.93
C ALA A 14 3.38 -6.99 -4.21
N ALA A 15 3.43 -7.40 -2.94
CA ALA A 15 2.21 -7.65 -2.16
C ALA A 15 1.44 -6.35 -1.89
N ILE A 16 2.15 -5.25 -1.64
CA ILE A 16 1.55 -3.92 -1.48
C ILE A 16 0.90 -3.47 -2.78
N ASP A 17 1.61 -3.62 -3.90
CA ASP A 17 1.09 -3.31 -5.23
C ASP A 17 -0.20 -4.07 -5.53
N ASP A 18 -0.22 -5.39 -5.30
CA ASP A 18 -1.40 -6.23 -5.51
C ASP A 18 -2.58 -5.86 -4.59
N VAL A 19 -2.33 -5.48 -3.33
CA VAL A 19 -3.38 -4.97 -2.43
C VAL A 19 -3.97 -3.66 -2.94
N ILE A 20 -3.12 -2.73 -3.38
CA ILE A 20 -3.57 -1.45 -3.92
C ILE A 20 -4.34 -1.69 -5.23
N ALA A 21 -3.83 -2.57 -6.10
CA ALA A 21 -4.40 -2.89 -7.40
C ALA A 21 -5.80 -3.50 -7.34
N ARG A 22 -6.02 -4.45 -6.41
CA ARG A 22 -7.28 -5.18 -6.27
C ARG A 22 -8.40 -4.37 -5.63
N SER A 23 -8.09 -3.26 -4.96
CA SER A 23 -9.07 -2.36 -4.32
C SER A 23 -10.09 -3.05 -3.38
N LYS A 24 -9.71 -4.17 -2.75
CA LYS A 24 -10.60 -4.86 -1.80
C LYS A 24 -10.63 -4.12 -0.47
N ARG A 25 -11.82 -3.79 0.01
CA ARG A 25 -12.02 -3.01 1.25
C ARG A 25 -11.30 -3.61 2.47
N ARG A 26 -11.32 -4.93 2.64
CA ARG A 26 -10.64 -5.62 3.76
C ARG A 26 -9.12 -5.48 3.65
N ASP A 27 -8.56 -5.73 2.47
CA ASP A 27 -7.12 -5.63 2.24
C ASP A 27 -6.61 -4.19 2.42
N TRP A 28 -7.41 -3.19 2.03
CA TRP A 28 -7.09 -1.77 2.27
C TRP A 28 -7.15 -1.40 3.75
N ALA A 29 -8.13 -1.93 4.50
CA ALA A 29 -8.21 -1.70 5.94
C ALA A 29 -7.00 -2.30 6.67
N GLU A 30 -6.56 -3.49 6.27
CA GLU A 30 -5.36 -4.14 6.79
C GLU A 30 -4.09 -3.36 6.43
N LEU A 31 -3.92 -2.98 5.16
CA LEU A 31 -2.80 -2.17 4.70
C LEU A 31 -2.70 -0.85 5.49
N ARG A 32 -3.85 -0.19 5.71
CA ARG A 32 -3.93 1.02 6.53
C ARG A 32 -3.49 0.76 7.97
N ARG A 33 -4.00 -0.33 8.58
CA ARG A 33 -3.67 -0.71 9.97
C ARG A 33 -2.16 -0.87 10.13
N VAL A 34 -1.52 -1.63 9.24
CA VAL A 34 -0.08 -1.89 9.30
C VAL A 34 0.74 -0.64 8.96
N ALA A 35 0.33 0.14 7.96
CA ALA A 35 1.01 1.38 7.60
C ALA A 35 1.03 2.40 8.75
N LEU A 36 -0.03 2.48 9.56
CA LEU A 36 -0.07 3.36 10.72
C LEU A 36 0.78 2.88 11.91
N GLN A 37 1.16 1.60 11.93
CA GLN A 37 1.94 0.98 13.00
C GLN A 37 3.45 0.99 12.71
N ASP A 38 3.84 1.15 11.45
CA ASP A 38 5.24 1.04 11.02
C ASP A 38 5.57 2.10 9.95
N ARG A 39 6.51 3.00 10.29
CA ARG A 39 7.00 4.02 9.37
C ARG A 39 7.63 3.42 8.11
N LEU A 40 8.36 2.31 8.24
CA LEU A 40 8.98 1.63 7.09
C LEU A 40 7.90 1.11 6.12
N MET A 41 6.73 0.75 6.65
CA MET A 41 5.59 0.35 5.82
C MET A 41 5.06 1.52 4.99
N LEU A 42 4.97 2.73 5.57
CA LEU A 42 4.58 3.93 4.82
C LEU A 42 5.59 4.26 3.71
N GLU A 43 6.89 4.10 3.96
CA GLU A 43 7.94 4.29 2.96
C GLU A 43 7.83 3.29 1.80
N LYS A 44 7.53 2.02 2.10
CA LYS A 44 7.26 1.00 1.08
C LYS A 44 6.03 1.33 0.25
N VAL A 45 4.93 1.73 0.89
CA VAL A 45 3.71 2.18 0.18
C VAL A 45 4.02 3.36 -0.74
N LEU A 46 4.77 4.35 -0.26
CA LEU A 46 5.18 5.49 -1.06
C LEU A 46 6.02 5.07 -2.27
N ARG A 47 6.99 4.16 -2.08
CA ARG A 47 7.83 3.62 -3.16
C ARG A 47 7.01 2.90 -4.21
N VAL A 48 6.07 2.04 -3.82
CA VAL A 48 5.15 1.39 -4.77
C VAL A 48 4.38 2.43 -5.54
N CYS A 49 3.72 3.37 -4.85
CA CYS A 49 2.88 4.35 -5.53
C CYS A 49 3.66 5.24 -6.50
N GLN A 50 4.91 5.59 -6.20
CA GLN A 50 5.78 6.37 -7.08
C GLN A 50 5.97 5.72 -8.46
N ALA A 51 6.06 4.40 -8.54
CA ALA A 51 6.19 3.67 -9.80
C ALA A 51 4.95 3.78 -10.72
N HIS A 52 3.78 4.13 -10.17
CA HIS A 52 2.51 4.21 -10.91
C HIS A 52 2.02 5.64 -11.16
N VAL A 53 2.76 6.68 -10.75
CA VAL A 53 2.34 8.10 -10.84
C VAL A 53 2.15 8.58 -12.29
N ALA A 54 2.82 7.95 -13.26
CA ALA A 54 2.71 8.33 -14.66
C ALA A 54 1.40 7.88 -15.33
N GLY A 55 0.62 7.00 -14.69
CA GLY A 55 -0.62 6.47 -15.26
C GLY A 55 -1.82 7.40 -14.98
N PRO A 56 -2.50 7.98 -16.00
CA PRO A 56 -3.66 8.85 -15.78
C PRO A 56 -4.83 8.15 -15.07
N TYR A 57 -4.87 6.82 -15.07
CA TYR A 57 -5.90 6.00 -14.43
C TYR A 57 -5.44 5.36 -13.10
N ALA A 58 -4.32 5.82 -12.53
CA ALA A 58 -3.74 5.27 -11.30
C ALA A 58 -4.34 5.90 -10.01
N GLN A 59 -5.63 6.27 -9.99
CA GLN A 59 -6.28 7.01 -8.89
C GLN A 59 -6.03 6.39 -7.51
N ARG A 60 -6.10 5.06 -7.41
CA ARG A 60 -5.79 4.30 -6.19
C ARG A 60 -4.34 4.52 -5.71
N TYR A 61 -3.37 4.57 -6.61
CA TYR A 61 -1.97 4.85 -6.26
C TYR A 61 -1.76 6.33 -5.90
N HIS A 62 -2.48 7.26 -6.54
CA HIS A 62 -2.47 8.65 -6.10
C HIS A 62 -2.99 8.79 -4.68
N PHE A 63 -4.12 8.15 -4.35
CA PHE A 63 -4.66 8.12 -2.99
C PHE A 63 -3.62 7.63 -1.98
N TRP A 64 -3.05 6.45 -2.19
CA TRP A 64 -2.07 5.87 -1.27
C TRP A 64 -0.75 6.66 -1.20
N LYS A 65 -0.31 7.28 -2.30
CA LYS A 65 0.82 8.22 -2.32
C LYS A 65 0.57 9.42 -1.41
N HIS A 66 -0.57 10.08 -1.56
CA HIS A 66 -0.92 11.24 -0.74
C HIS A 66 -1.10 10.85 0.73
N TYR A 67 -1.74 9.70 0.98
CA TYR A 67 -1.89 9.14 2.32
C TYR A 67 -0.53 8.90 2.99
N ALA A 68 0.38 8.18 2.32
CA ALA A 68 1.71 7.89 2.86
C ALA A 68 2.52 9.17 3.09
N LYS A 69 2.52 10.11 2.13
CA LYS A 69 3.20 11.41 2.29
C LYS A 69 2.70 12.18 3.52
N ARG A 70 1.39 12.22 3.75
CA ARG A 70 0.79 12.93 4.89
C ARG A 70 1.22 12.35 6.23
N HIS A 71 1.42 11.04 6.32
CA HIS A 71 1.82 10.35 7.55
C HIS A 71 3.35 10.24 7.74
N LEU A 72 4.14 10.58 6.72
CA LEU A 72 5.61 10.60 6.79
C LEU A 72 6.19 11.99 7.11
N ALA A 73 5.43 13.05 6.87
CA ALA A 73 5.73 14.44 7.22
C ALA A 73 5.52 14.69 8.71
#